data_AF-A0A5C5W6N1-F1
#
_entry.id   AF-A0A5C5W6N1-F1
#
_cell.length_a   1.000
_cell.length_b   1.000
_cell.length_c   1.000
_cell.angle_alpha   90.00
_cell.angle_beta   90.00
_cell.angle_gamma   90.00
#
_symmetry.space_group_name_H-M   'P 1'
#
loop_
_entity.id
_entity.type
_entity.pdbx_description
1 polymer ?
#
loop_
_entity_poly.entity_id
_entity_poly.type
_entity_poly.pdbx_seq_one_letter_code
_entity_poly.pdbx_strand_id
1 'polypeptide(L)'
;MAEAAPAPEVIERLAAYFRRNGYVRRVDPVRRVEEGQLYKKGAEVRLVAASRAELNEIQRLLKQAGFKVPRPFAKARQWRQPVYGVAEVARFLSLVGQR
;
A
#
# COMPACT_ATOMS: atom_id res chain seq x y z
N MET A 1 -18.14 -14.77 -7.07
CA MET A 1 -17.61 -14.26 -8.35
C MET A 1 -16.11 -14.07 -8.18
N ALA A 2 -15.28 -14.79 -8.93
CA ALA A 2 -13.83 -14.60 -8.85
C ALA A 2 -13.51 -13.21 -9.41
N GLU A 3 -12.91 -12.35 -8.59
CA GLU A 3 -12.46 -11.02 -9.03
C GLU A 3 -11.32 -11.25 -10.05
N ALA A 4 -11.54 -10.82 -11.29
CA ALA A 4 -10.55 -10.98 -12.35
C ALA A 4 -9.24 -10.28 -11.96
N ALA A 5 -8.10 -10.86 -12.36
CA ALA A 5 -6.81 -10.22 -12.13
C ALA A 5 -6.80 -8.79 -12.73
N PRO A 6 -6.21 -7.80 -12.04
CA PRO A 6 -6.19 -6.43 -12.56
C PRO A 6 -5.43 -6.34 -13.88
N ALA A 7 -5.84 -5.38 -14.71
CA ALA A 7 -5.20 -5.13 -15.98
C ALA A 7 -3.68 -4.83 -15.80
N PRO A 8 -2.81 -5.28 -16.71
CA PRO A 8 -1.36 -5.05 -16.62
C PRO A 8 -0.99 -3.58 -16.44
N GLU A 9 -1.68 -2.65 -17.11
CA GLU A 9 -1.42 -1.21 -16.95
C GLU A 9 -1.60 -0.72 -15.50
N VAL A 10 -2.56 -1.30 -14.78
CA VAL A 10 -2.88 -0.90 -13.40
C VAL A 10 -1.74 -1.33 -12.50
N ILE A 11 -1.25 -2.55 -12.71
CA ILE A 11 -0.12 -3.12 -12.00
C ILE A 11 1.14 -2.28 -12.26
N GLU A 12 1.44 -1.98 -13.51
CA GLU A 12 2.63 -1.21 -13.89
C GLU A 12 2.63 0.19 -13.28
N ARG A 13 1.48 0.89 -13.29
CA ARG A 13 1.37 2.22 -12.69
C ARG A 13 1.49 2.18 -11.17
N LEU A 14 0.84 1.22 -10.50
CA LEU A 14 1.02 1.02 -9.06
C LEU A 14 2.48 0.71 -8.70
N ALA A 15 3.13 -0.14 -9.50
CA ALA A 15 4.55 -0.47 -9.32
C ALA A 15 5.43 0.77 -9.54
N ALA A 16 5.13 1.62 -10.51
CA ALA A 16 5.85 2.87 -10.74
C ALA A 16 5.75 3.82 -9.53
N TYR A 17 4.55 4.04 -8.99
CA TYR A 17 4.37 4.83 -7.76
C TYR A 17 5.10 4.23 -6.57
N PHE A 18 5.07 2.90 -6.43
CA PHE A 18 5.74 2.23 -5.33
C PHE A 18 7.27 2.32 -5.45
N ARG A 19 7.84 2.06 -6.63
CA ARG A 19 9.29 2.16 -6.88
C ARG A 19 9.82 3.57 -6.72
N ARG A 20 9.02 4.59 -7.08
CA ARG A 20 9.44 5.99 -7.01
C ARG A 20 9.82 6.42 -5.59
N ASN A 21 8.99 6.07 -4.62
CA ASN A 21 9.15 6.51 -3.23
C ASN A 21 8.18 5.83 -2.24
N GLY A 22 7.53 4.74 -2.64
CA GLY A 22 6.73 3.93 -1.75
C GLY A 22 7.61 3.16 -0.76
N TYR A 23 7.03 2.78 0.38
CA TYR A 23 7.74 1.97 1.36
C TYR A 23 6.79 1.10 2.17
N VAL A 24 7.35 0.05 2.75
CA VAL A 24 6.63 -0.91 3.59
C VAL A 24 7.05 -0.71 5.03
N ARG A 25 6.07 -0.52 5.91
CA ARG A 25 6.27 -0.76 7.34
C ARG A 25 5.99 -2.22 7.59
N ARG A 26 7.05 -2.99 7.82
CA ARG A 26 6.95 -4.40 8.23
C ARG A 26 6.65 -4.48 9.72
N VAL A 27 5.98 -5.56 10.12
CA VAL A 27 5.85 -5.95 11.52
C VAL A 27 7.24 -6.37 11.99
N ASP A 28 7.68 -5.84 13.13
CA ASP A 28 8.90 -6.28 13.78
C ASP A 28 8.59 -7.55 14.60
N PRO A 29 9.12 -8.72 14.22
CA PRO A 29 8.78 -9.98 14.88
C PRO A 29 9.35 -10.05 16.31
N VAL A 30 10.50 -9.43 16.58
CA VAL A 30 11.13 -9.42 17.91
C VAL A 30 10.26 -8.63 18.86
N ARG A 31 9.90 -7.40 18.47
CA ARG A 31 9.03 -6.56 19.28
C ARG A 31 7.63 -7.15 19.45
N ARG A 32 7.12 -7.88 18.44
CA ARG A 32 5.83 -8.55 18.57
C ARG A 32 5.85 -9.68 19.60
N VAL A 33 6.98 -10.38 19.75
CA VAL A 33 7.17 -11.39 20.79
C VAL A 33 7.36 -10.73 22.17
N GLU A 34 8.18 -9.69 22.26
CA GLU A 34 8.50 -9.00 23.53
C GLU A 34 7.32 -8.19 24.10
N GLU A 35 6.60 -7.45 23.25
CA GLU A 35 5.54 -6.54 23.69
C GLU A 35 4.13 -7.16 23.58
N GLY A 36 3.98 -8.31 22.92
CA GLY A 36 2.71 -9.02 22.76
C GLY A 36 1.57 -8.11 22.28
N GLN A 37 0.49 -8.01 23.06
CA GLN A 37 -0.69 -7.18 22.75
C GLN A 37 -0.41 -5.66 22.78
N LEU A 38 0.71 -5.21 23.36
CA LEU A 38 1.11 -3.80 23.38
C LEU A 38 1.67 -3.35 22.02
N TYR A 39 2.15 -4.28 21.18
CA TYR A 39 2.64 -3.98 19.84
C TYR A 39 1.49 -3.77 18.84
N LYS A 40 0.94 -2.55 18.82
CA LYS A 40 -0.21 -2.18 17.98
C LYS A 40 0.12 -1.93 16.50
N LYS A 41 1.37 -2.14 16.06
CA LYS A 41 1.81 -1.80 14.70
C LYS A 41 1.57 -2.95 13.73
N GLY A 42 0.61 -2.77 12.82
CA GLY A 42 0.37 -3.66 11.70
C GLY A 42 1.26 -3.37 10.48
N ALA A 43 1.28 -4.34 9.55
CA ALA A 43 1.90 -4.19 8.24
C ALA A 43 1.18 -3.10 7.43
N GLU A 44 1.96 -2.27 6.75
CA GLU A 44 1.44 -1.16 5.94
C GLU A 44 2.33 -0.93 4.71
N VAL A 45 1.73 -0.80 3.52
CA VAL A 45 2.38 -0.15 2.37
C VAL A 45 1.94 1.30 2.33
N ARG A 46 2.86 2.22 2.05
CA ARG A 46 2.55 3.63 1.81
C ARG A 46 2.96 4.01 0.40
N LEU A 47 1.98 4.40 -0.40
CA LEU A 47 2.20 5.06 -1.68
C LEU A 47 2.24 6.57 -1.47
N VAL A 48 3.02 7.26 -2.31
CA VAL A 48 3.31 8.68 -2.12
C VAL A 48 2.93 9.45 -3.37
N ALA A 49 2.09 10.45 -3.15
CA ALA A 49 1.66 11.38 -4.18
C ALA A 49 2.23 12.78 -3.89
N ALA A 50 2.79 13.42 -4.91
CA ALA A 50 3.26 14.80 -4.87
C ALA A 50 2.11 15.81 -4.94
N SER A 51 0.95 15.39 -5.44
CA SER A 51 -0.22 16.26 -5.64
C SER A 51 -1.52 15.52 -5.29
N ARG A 52 -2.62 16.28 -5.23
CA ARG A 52 -3.97 15.70 -5.08
C ARG A 52 -4.37 14.86 -6.29
N ALA A 53 -3.93 15.24 -7.50
CA ALA A 53 -4.22 14.52 -8.73
C ALA A 53 -3.57 13.12 -8.71
N GLU A 54 -2.29 13.03 -8.36
CA GLU A 54 -1.61 11.73 -8.21
C GLU A 54 -2.26 10.89 -7.10
N LEU A 55 -2.69 11.51 -6.00
CA LEU A 55 -3.39 10.78 -4.95
C LEU A 55 -4.68 10.15 -5.47
N ASN A 56 -5.51 10.91 -6.18
CA ASN A 56 -6.75 10.42 -6.77
C ASN A 56 -6.50 9.28 -7.77
N GLU A 57 -5.42 9.40 -8.55
CA GLU A 57 -5.00 8.35 -9.48
C GLU A 57 -4.61 7.07 -8.75
N ILE A 58 -3.76 7.16 -7.72
CA ILE A 58 -3.38 6.01 -6.89
C ILE A 58 -4.63 5.33 -6.32
N GLN A 59 -5.59 6.11 -5.80
CA GLN A 59 -6.83 5.57 -5.25
C GLN A 59 -7.67 4.84 -6.30
N ARG A 60 -7.77 5.39 -7.52
CA ARG A 60 -8.45 4.73 -8.64
C ARG A 60 -7.77 3.41 -8.98
N LEU A 61 -6.45 3.41 -9.11
CA LEU A 61 -5.67 2.21 -9.44
C LEU A 61 -5.81 1.13 -8.36
N LEU A 62 -5.75 1.51 -7.07
CA LEU A 62 -5.96 0.59 -5.95
C LEU A 62 -7.36 -0.05 -5.99
N LYS A 63 -8.41 0.74 -6.26
CA LYS A 63 -9.77 0.22 -6.43
C LYS A 63 -9.88 -0.75 -7.61
N GLN A 64 -9.26 -0.41 -8.74
CA GLN A 64 -9.24 -1.27 -9.93
C GLN A 64 -8.47 -2.58 -9.68
N ALA A 65 -7.49 -2.56 -8.78
CA ALA A 65 -6.76 -3.74 -8.32
C ALA A 65 -7.43 -4.46 -7.12
N GLY A 66 -8.67 -4.09 -6.77
CA GLY A 66 -9.44 -4.75 -5.73
C GLY A 66 -8.97 -4.44 -4.31
N PHE A 67 -8.16 -3.41 -4.09
CA PHE A 67 -7.71 -3.02 -2.76
C PHE A 67 -8.71 -2.08 -2.09
N LYS A 68 -8.80 -2.20 -0.76
CA LYS A 68 -9.44 -1.18 0.08
C LYS A 68 -8.60 0.09 0.05
N VAL A 69 -9.28 1.23 -0.08
CA VAL A 69 -8.63 2.56 -0.07
C VAL A 69 -8.94 3.26 1.25
N PRO A 70 -8.09 3.09 2.28
CA PRO A 70 -8.25 3.80 3.54
C PRO A 70 -8.01 5.31 3.38
N ARG A 71 -8.37 6.08 4.41
CA ARG A 71 -8.20 7.54 4.41
C ARG A 71 -6.72 7.92 4.21
N PRO A 72 -6.39 8.74 3.19
CA PRO A 72 -5.04 9.25 3.01
C PRO A 72 -4.73 10.36 4.03
N PHE A 73 -3.45 10.64 4.21
CA PHE A 73 -3.00 11.74 5.07
C PHE A 73 -1.90 12.56 4.39
N ALA A 74 -1.83 13.84 4.73
CA ALA A 74 -0.76 14.73 4.28
C ALA A 74 0.48 14.55 5.18
N LYS A 75 1.67 14.57 4.57
CA LYS A 75 2.95 14.62 5.27
C LYS A 75 3.89 15.55 4.49
N ALA A 76 4.27 16.66 5.11
CA ALA A 76 4.94 17.77 4.43
C ALA A 76 4.15 18.20 3.19
N ARG A 77 4.81 18.47 2.06
CA ARG A 77 4.18 18.86 0.79
C ARG A 77 3.68 17.66 -0.05
N GLN A 78 3.42 16.51 0.56
CA GLN A 78 3.05 15.28 -0.12
C GLN A 78 1.88 14.58 0.57
N TRP A 79 1.23 13.67 -0.16
CA TRP A 79 0.17 12.81 0.32
C TRP A 79 0.64 11.37 0.45
N ARG A 80 0.14 10.66 1.45
CA ARG A 80 0.36 9.23 1.66
C ARG A 80 -0.96 8.50 1.54
N GLN A 81 -1.00 7.51 0.65
CA GLN A 81 -2.10 6.56 0.56
C GLN A 81 -1.64 5.24 1.18
N PRO A 82 -2.15 4.87 2.36
CA PRO A 82 -1.79 3.61 2.98
C PRO A 82 -2.58 2.43 2.39
N VAL A 83 -2.02 1.24 2.51
CA VAL A 83 -2.66 -0.08 2.36
C VAL A 83 -2.32 -0.86 3.63
N TYR A 84 -3.33 -1.26 4.40
CA TYR A 84 -3.16 -1.88 5.71
C TYR A 84 -3.45 -3.37 5.71
N GLY A 85 -2.80 -4.08 6.62
CA GLY A 85 -3.08 -5.49 6.89
C GLY A 85 -2.08 -6.41 6.23
N VAL A 86 -1.67 -7.46 6.94
CA VAL A 86 -0.60 -8.37 6.49
C VAL A 86 -0.93 -9.00 5.14
N ALA A 87 -2.17 -9.47 4.96
CA ALA A 87 -2.62 -10.09 3.72
C ALA A 87 -2.63 -9.09 2.54
N GLU A 88 -3.19 -7.89 2.73
CA GLU A 88 -3.24 -6.88 1.67
C GLU A 88 -1.84 -6.36 1.30
N VAL A 89 -0.96 -6.19 2.28
CA VAL A 89 0.44 -5.81 2.04
C VAL A 89 1.17 -6.88 1.24
N ALA A 90 1.04 -8.16 1.61
CA ALA A 90 1.65 -9.26 0.88
C ALA A 90 1.09 -9.38 -0.55
N ARG A 91 -0.22 -9.20 -0.71
CA ARG A 91 -0.89 -9.18 -2.02
C ARG A 91 -0.37 -8.03 -2.88
N PHE A 92 -0.26 -6.83 -2.32
CA PHE A 92 0.27 -5.66 -3.03
C PHE A 92 1.70 -5.88 -3.50
N LEU A 93 2.58 -6.37 -2.62
CA LEU A 93 3.98 -6.61 -2.95
C LEU A 93 4.16 -7.67 -4.03
N SER A 94 3.39 -8.76 -3.94
CA SER A 94 3.34 -9.80 -4.98
C SER A 94 2.86 -9.23 -6.31
N LEU A 95 1.85 -8.34 -6.29
CA LEU A 95 1.30 -7.71 -7.48
C LEU A 95 2.33 -6.82 -8.20
N VAL A 96 3.08 -6.01 -7.45
CA VAL A 96 4.07 -5.06 -8.03
C VAL A 96 5.45 -5.66 -8.25
N GLY A 97 5.62 -6.97 -8.05
CA GLY A 97 6.86 -7.70 -8.34
C GLY A 97 7.98 -7.52 -7.31
N GLN A 98 7.66 -7.15 -6.06
CA GLN A 98 8.64 -7.20 -4.97
C GLN A 98 8.32 -8.41 -4.08
N ARG A 99 9.19 -9.43 -4.12
CA ARG A 99 9.18 -10.55 -3.16
C ARG A 99 10.16 -10.26 -2.03
#